data_AF-A0A3A8V1J1-F1
#
_entry.id   AF-A0A3A8V1J1-F1
#
_cell.length_a   1.000
_cell.length_b   1.000
_cell.length_c   1.000
_cell.angle_alpha   90.00
_cell.angle_beta   90.00
_cell.angle_gamma   90.00
#
_symmetry.space_group_name_H-M   'P 1'
#
loop_
_entity.id
_entity.type
_entity.pdbx_description
1 polymer ?
#
loop_
_entity_poly.entity_id
_entity_poly.type
_entity_poly.pdbx_seq_one_letter_code
_entity_poly.pdbx_strand_id
1 'polypeptide(L)'
;MAIAGGVELLVTPEVLNQKAVEVEKNVAAMRTHFETMRTLVEKSKGYWVGEAGDMHRQNYTEQQENIEQILRRLAEHPADLRAIAQTYSETELRIEGVIESLPGDVL
;
A
#
# COMPACT_ATOMS: atom_id res chain seq x y z
N MET A 1 -10.64 19.27 -19.54
CA MET A 1 -11.06 20.66 -19.31
C MET A 1 -9.89 21.32 -18.58
N ALA A 2 -9.26 22.33 -19.17
CA ALA A 2 -8.04 22.95 -18.65
C ALA A 2 -8.40 24.14 -17.78
N ILE A 3 -7.96 24.13 -16.52
CA ILE A 3 -8.07 25.28 -15.62
C ILE A 3 -6.83 26.16 -15.80
N ALA A 4 -7.01 27.48 -15.80
CA ALA A 4 -5.96 28.47 -16.01
C ALA A 4 -4.83 28.34 -14.97
N GLY A 5 -3.61 28.08 -15.44
CA GLY A 5 -2.43 27.77 -14.63
C GLY A 5 -2.16 26.27 -14.63
N GLY A 6 -1.54 25.77 -15.71
CA GLY A 6 -1.43 24.34 -16.03
C GLY A 6 -0.68 23.52 -14.97
N VAL A 7 -1.42 23.03 -13.98
CA VAL A 7 -1.03 21.88 -13.17
C VAL A 7 -1.60 20.66 -13.86
N GLU A 8 -0.77 19.93 -14.58
CA GLU A 8 -1.13 18.62 -15.14
C GLU A 8 -0.93 17.56 -14.06
N LEU A 9 -2.01 16.92 -13.62
CA LEU A 9 -1.93 15.80 -12.69
C LEU A 9 -1.33 14.59 -13.41
N LEU A 10 -0.09 14.26 -13.09
CA LEU A 10 0.60 13.08 -13.64
C LEU A 10 -0.09 11.77 -13.22
N VAL A 11 -0.85 11.79 -12.12
CA VAL A 11 -1.63 10.65 -11.61
C VAL A 11 -2.95 11.17 -11.06
N THR A 12 -4.06 10.59 -11.52
CA THR A 12 -5.40 10.98 -11.05
C THR A 12 -5.75 10.32 -9.70
N PRO A 13 -6.67 10.90 -8.90
CA PRO A 13 -7.17 10.27 -7.68
C PRO A 13 -7.71 8.85 -7.90
N GLU A 14 -8.35 8.61 -9.04
CA GLU A 14 -8.86 7.31 -9.44
C GLU A 14 -7.73 6.27 -9.58
N VAL A 15 -6.63 6.62 -10.25
CA VAL A 15 -5.46 5.75 -10.39
C VAL A 15 -4.81 5.48 -9.03
N LEU A 16 -4.71 6.49 -8.16
CA LEU A 16 -4.18 6.32 -6.80
C LEU A 16 -5.02 5.32 -5.98
N ASN A 17 -6.35 5.44 -6.04
CA ASN A 17 -7.27 4.53 -5.35
C ASN A 17 -7.17 3.10 -5.89
N GLN A 18 -7.11 2.94 -7.23
CA GLN A 18 -6.93 1.63 -7.85
C GLN A 18 -5.61 0.97 -7.41
N LYS A 19 -4.51 1.73 -7.39
CA LYS A 19 -3.21 1.23 -6.93
C LYS A 19 -3.18 0.94 -5.44
N ALA A 20 -3.90 1.69 -4.61
CA ALA A 20 -4.05 1.36 -3.19
C ALA A 20 -4.67 -0.03 -3.00
N VAL A 21 -5.75 -0.34 -3.73
CA VAL A 21 -6.41 -1.67 -3.69
C VAL A 21 -5.49 -2.78 -4.18
N GLU A 22 -4.73 -2.57 -5.26
CA GLU A 22 -3.74 -3.54 -5.73
C GLU A 22 -2.66 -3.84 -4.69
N VAL A 23 -2.12 -2.80 -4.04
CA VAL A 23 -1.11 -2.95 -3.00
C VAL A 23 -1.68 -3.70 -1.79
N GLU A 24 -2.89 -3.40 -1.33
CA GLU A 24 -3.54 -4.13 -0.24
C GLU A 24 -3.67 -5.62 -0.54
N LYS A 25 -4.12 -5.95 -1.75
CA LYS A 25 -4.24 -7.34 -2.19
C LYS A 25 -2.89 -8.06 -2.18
N ASN A 26 -1.84 -7.40 -2.67
CA ASN A 26 -0.50 -7.96 -2.70
C ASN A 26 0.07 -8.15 -1.29
N VAL A 27 -0.12 -7.19 -0.39
CA VAL A 27 0.31 -7.30 1.02
C VAL A 27 -0.45 -8.44 1.73
N ALA A 28 -1.75 -8.59 1.49
CA ALA A 28 -2.54 -9.69 2.04
C ALA A 28 -2.07 -11.07 1.53
N ALA A 29 -1.74 -11.16 0.23
CA ALA A 29 -1.17 -12.37 -0.35
C ALA A 29 0.21 -12.69 0.26
N MET A 30 1.08 -11.71 0.41
CA MET A 30 2.38 -11.88 1.06
C MET A 30 2.23 -12.38 2.50
N ARG A 31 1.34 -11.77 3.30
CA ARG A 31 1.03 -12.25 4.66
C ARG A 31 0.64 -13.73 4.65
N THR A 32 -0.26 -14.12 3.75
CA THR A 32 -0.70 -15.52 3.62
C THR A 32 0.44 -16.47 3.27
N HIS A 33 1.34 -16.06 2.36
CA HIS A 33 2.51 -16.85 2.00
C HIS A 33 3.50 -17.01 3.16
N PHE A 34 3.77 -15.95 3.92
CA PHE A 34 4.64 -16.02 5.09
C PHE A 34 4.05 -16.91 6.19
N GLU A 35 2.73 -16.85 6.44
CA GLU A 35 2.05 -17.75 7.38
C GLU A 35 2.12 -19.22 6.93
N THR A 36 1.99 -19.45 5.63
CA THR A 36 2.14 -20.78 5.05
C THR A 36 3.57 -21.30 5.25
N MET A 37 4.57 -20.47 4.97
CA MET A 37 5.98 -20.83 5.20
C MET A 37 6.26 -21.13 6.67
N ARG A 38 5.77 -20.29 7.59
CA ARG A 38 5.88 -20.52 9.04
C ARG A 38 5.34 -21.89 9.42
N THR A 39 4.14 -22.22 8.93
CA THR A 39 3.51 -23.52 9.17
C THR A 39 4.34 -24.69 8.63
N LEU A 40 4.94 -24.55 7.45
CA LEU A 40 5.80 -25.58 6.85
C LEU A 40 7.11 -25.76 7.62
N VAL A 41 7.74 -24.65 8.04
CA VAL A 41 8.95 -24.65 8.87
C VAL A 41 8.68 -25.34 10.21
N GLU A 42 7.56 -25.05 10.88
CA GLU A 42 7.17 -25.72 12.12
C GLU A 42 6.94 -27.23 11.91
N LYS A 43 6.23 -27.61 10.84
CA LYS A 43 6.01 -29.02 10.49
C LYS A 43 7.30 -29.78 10.20
N SER A 44 8.35 -29.08 9.73
CA SER A 44 9.66 -29.70 9.45
C SER A 44 10.28 -30.36 10.68
N LYS A 45 9.94 -29.91 11.89
CA LYS A 45 10.41 -30.50 13.15
C LYS A 45 10.09 -32.00 13.27
N GLY A 46 9.01 -32.46 12.65
CA GLY A 46 8.56 -33.86 12.74
C GLY A 46 9.37 -34.85 11.90
N TYR A 47 10.02 -34.41 10.83
CA TYR A 47 10.73 -35.29 9.90
C TYR A 47 12.18 -34.89 9.64
N TRP A 48 12.56 -33.64 9.93
CA TRP A 48 13.92 -33.15 9.82
C TRP A 48 14.50 -32.87 11.20
N VAL A 49 14.97 -33.97 11.80
CA VAL A 49 15.55 -34.03 13.14
C VAL A 49 17.07 -33.91 13.03
N GLY A 50 17.67 -33.13 13.93
CA GLY A 50 19.12 -32.93 14.01
C GLY A 50 19.53 -31.46 13.86
N GLU A 51 20.81 -31.21 14.15
CA GLU A 51 21.40 -29.87 14.29
C GLU A 51 21.17 -28.98 13.06
N ALA A 52 21.29 -29.53 11.85
CA ALA A 52 21.03 -28.78 10.63
C ALA A 52 19.56 -28.30 10.54
N GLY A 53 18.59 -29.16 10.90
CA GLY A 53 17.18 -28.80 10.90
C GLY A 53 16.87 -27.74 11.96
N ASP A 54 17.48 -27.85 13.14
CA ASP A 54 17.34 -26.87 14.22
C ASP A 54 17.92 -25.51 13.82
N MET A 55 19.12 -25.50 13.23
CA MET A 55 19.77 -24.29 12.72
C MET A 55 18.91 -23.59 11.66
N HIS A 56 18.35 -24.33 10.68
CA HIS A 56 17.51 -23.72 9.65
C HIS A 56 16.21 -23.15 10.19
N ARG A 57 15.58 -23.82 11.18
CA ARG A 57 14.41 -23.28 11.88
C ARG A 57 14.75 -22.01 12.65
N GLN A 58 15.87 -22.00 13.37
CA GLN A 58 16.35 -20.83 14.10
C GLN A 58 16.61 -19.65 13.16
N ASN A 59 17.31 -19.86 12.04
CA ASN A 59 17.54 -18.83 11.03
C ASN A 59 16.23 -18.24 10.48
N TYR A 60 15.20 -19.06 10.31
CA TYR A 60 13.88 -18.58 9.90
C TYR A 60 13.23 -17.72 10.99
N THR A 61 13.26 -18.17 12.25
CA THR A 61 12.72 -17.42 13.39
C THR A 61 13.39 -16.05 13.55
N GLU A 62 14.71 -15.98 13.39
CA GLU A 62 15.46 -14.72 13.44
C GLU A 62 15.02 -13.72 12.35
N GLN A 63 14.55 -14.22 11.21
CA GLN A 63 14.07 -13.37 10.11
C GLN A 63 12.59 -12.97 10.23
N GLN A 64 11.84 -13.58 11.15
CA GLN A 64 10.41 -13.35 11.28
C GLN A 64 10.09 -11.90 11.63
N GLU A 65 10.86 -11.29 12.53
CA GLU A 65 10.68 -9.88 12.92
C GLU A 65 10.90 -8.94 11.73
N ASN A 66 11.96 -9.18 10.94
CA ASN A 66 12.25 -8.41 9.74
C ASN A 66 11.12 -8.51 8.71
N ILE A 67 10.59 -9.72 8.50
CA ILE A 67 9.44 -9.97 7.62
C ILE A 67 8.22 -9.19 8.09
N GLU A 68 7.89 -9.25 9.38
CA GLU A 68 6.75 -8.54 9.96
C GLU A 68 6.90 -7.02 9.80
N GLN A 69 8.10 -6.49 10.03
CA GLN A 69 8.38 -5.06 9.86
C GLN A 69 8.17 -4.60 8.42
N ILE A 70 8.65 -5.36 7.44
CA ILE A 70 8.45 -5.07 6.02
C ILE A 70 6.95 -5.09 5.66
N LEU A 71 6.22 -6.10 6.13
CA LEU A 71 4.78 -6.22 5.89
C LEU A 71 3.96 -5.11 6.55
N ARG A 72 4.42 -4.55 7.68
CA ARG A 72 3.79 -3.37 8.30
C ARG A 72 4.01 -2.13 7.45
N ARG A 73 5.26 -1.85 7.05
CA ARG A 73 5.58 -0.69 6.19
C ARG A 73 4.85 -0.73 4.86
N LEU A 74 4.78 -1.89 4.21
CA LEU A 74 4.03 -2.04 2.96
C LEU A 74 2.53 -1.84 3.14
N ALA A 75 1.99 -2.14 4.32
CA ALA A 75 0.58 -1.93 4.63
C ALA A 75 0.21 -0.45 4.89
N GLU A 76 1.20 0.42 5.10
CA GLU A 76 0.98 1.87 5.27
C GLU A 76 0.71 2.56 3.92
N HIS A 77 1.37 2.11 2.84
CA HIS A 77 1.30 2.76 1.53
C HIS A 77 -0.11 2.87 0.91
N PRO A 78 -1.03 1.90 1.07
CA PRO A 78 -2.41 2.08 0.62
C PRO A 78 -3.12 3.26 1.29
N ALA A 79 -2.87 3.50 2.59
CA ALA A 79 -3.44 4.63 3.30
C ALA A 79 -2.86 5.95 2.78
N ASP A 80 -1.55 5.99 2.54
CA ASP A 80 -0.87 7.16 1.97
C ASP A 80 -1.43 7.52 0.58
N LEU A 81 -1.60 6.52 -0.30
CA LEU A 81 -2.16 6.72 -1.64
C LEU A 81 -3.58 7.28 -1.58
N ARG A 82 -4.41 6.80 -0.65
CA ARG A 82 -5.78 7.32 -0.46
C ARG A 82 -5.79 8.73 0.12
N ALA A 83 -4.89 9.04 1.06
CA ALA A 83 -4.78 10.39 1.61
C ALA A 83 -4.38 11.41 0.54
N ILE A 84 -3.46 11.04 -0.36
CA ILE A 84 -3.09 11.85 -1.51
C ILE A 84 -4.30 12.04 -2.44
N ALA A 85 -5.00 10.95 -2.78
CA ALA A 85 -6.19 11.00 -3.64
C ALA A 85 -7.27 11.94 -3.08
N GLN A 86 -7.56 11.84 -1.78
CA GLN A 86 -8.53 12.69 -1.09
C GLN A 86 -8.13 14.17 -1.15
N THR A 87 -6.86 14.49 -0.91
CA THR A 87 -6.35 15.87 -0.94
C THR A 87 -6.57 16.52 -2.31
N TYR A 88 -6.36 15.77 -3.39
CA TYR A 88 -6.61 16.26 -4.75
C TYR A 88 -8.10 16.48 -5.00
N SER A 89 -8.96 15.51 -4.67
CA SER A 89 -10.42 15.65 -4.86
C SER A 89 -11.01 16.82 -4.06
N GLU A 90 -10.58 17.04 -2.81
CA GLU A 90 -11.02 18.18 -2.02
C GLU A 90 -10.55 19.52 -2.61
N THR A 91 -9.36 19.54 -3.21
CA THR A 91 -8.81 20.75 -3.83
C THR A 91 -9.52 21.07 -5.13
N GLU A 92 -9.83 20.07 -5.96
CA GLU A 92 -10.65 20.25 -7.16
C GLU A 92 -12.03 20.80 -6.82
N LEU A 93 -12.74 20.19 -5.86
CA LEU A 93 -14.06 20.67 -5.41
C LEU A 93 -14.01 22.12 -4.92
N ARG A 94 -12.94 22.50 -4.21
CA ARG A 94 -12.76 23.88 -3.72
C ARG A 94 -12.54 24.85 -4.89
N ILE A 95 -11.74 24.46 -5.87
CA ILE A 95 -11.47 25.28 -7.06
C ILE A 95 -12.74 25.45 -7.89
N GLU A 96 -13.52 24.38 -8.10
CA GLU A 96 -14.81 24.44 -8.79
C GLU A 96 -15.77 25.41 -8.08
N GLY A 97 -15.91 25.31 -6.75
CA GLY A 97 -16.73 26.24 -5.98
C GLY A 97 -16.25 27.70 -6.06
N VAL A 98 -14.92 27.93 -6.11
CA VAL A 98 -14.38 29.27 -6.35
C VAL A 98 -14.73 29.76 -7.76
N ILE A 99 -14.58 28.92 -8.78
CA ILE A 99 -14.91 29.26 -10.18
C ILE A 99 -16.41 29.59 -10.32
N GLU A 100 -17.29 28.80 -9.72
CA GLU A 100 -18.74 29.07 -9.73
C GLU A 100 -19.10 30.37 -8.99
N SER A 101 -18.32 30.76 -7.97
CA SER A 101 -18.52 32.01 -7.25
C SER A 101 -17.97 33.24 -7.98
N LEU A 102 -17.15 33.05 -9.01
CA LEU A 102 -16.67 34.15 -9.84
C LEU A 102 -17.81 34.62 -10.76
N PRO A 103 -18.11 35.92 -10.81
CA PRO A 103 -19.10 36.44 -11.74
C PRO A 103 -18.66 36.10 -13.17
N GLY A 104 -19.51 35.35 -13.88
CA GLY A 104 -19.34 35.08 -15.31
C GLY A 104 -19.43 36.38 -16.09
N ASP A 105 -18.37 36.69 -16.83
CA ASP A 105 -18.14 37.89 -17.64
C ASP A 105 -18.08 39.24 -16.89
N VAL A 106 -16.85 39.74 -16.76
CA VAL A 106 -16.58 41.15 -17.04
C VAL A 106 -15.92 41.24 -18.42
N LEU A 107 -16.73 41.64 -19.41
CA LEU A 107 -16.48 42.01 -20.82
C LEU A 107 -16.78 40.96 -21.90
#